data_AF-A0A7V0PN24-F1
#
_entry.id   AF-A0A7V0PN24-F1
#
_cell.length_a   1.000
_cell.length_b   1.000
_cell.length_c   1.000
_cell.angle_alpha   90.00
_cell.angle_beta   90.00
_cell.angle_gamma   90.00
#
_symmetry.space_group_name_H-M   'P 1'
#
loop_
_entity.id
_entity.type
_entity.pdbx_description
1 polymer ?
#
loop_
_entity_poly.entity_id
_entity_poly.type
_entity_poly.pdbx_seq_one_letter_code
_entity_poly.pdbx_strand_id
1 'polypeptide(L)'
;GLDALWQLLGFFLGWMGGPGRGRALGVGDVKFSGQITPDCRRIRYRVDMKRLIMRRLYMGIADGAVEVDGREIYTAAGLRVGLFTSTENF
;
A
#
# COMPACT_ATOMS: atom_id res chain seq x y z
N GLY A 1 -3.23 9.31 5.29
CA GLY A 1 -4.38 8.57 4.73
C GLY A 1 -3.89 7.55 3.73
N LEU A 2 -3.67 7.96 2.47
CA LEU A 2 -3.30 7.04 1.38
C LEU A 2 -1.99 6.25 1.63
N ASP A 3 -0.98 6.89 2.23
CA ASP A 3 0.33 6.26 2.52
C ASP A 3 0.23 4.92 3.29
N ALA A 4 -0.79 4.79 4.15
CA ALA A 4 -1.04 3.55 4.90
C ALA A 4 -1.23 2.34 3.98
N LEU A 5 -1.70 2.52 2.74
CA LEU A 5 -1.81 1.44 1.76
C LEU A 5 -0.43 0.90 1.33
N TRP A 6 0.53 1.79 1.06
CA TRP A 6 1.91 1.38 0.77
C TRP A 6 2.59 0.78 2.01
N GLN A 7 2.32 1.33 3.19
CA GLN A 7 2.86 0.77 4.43
C GLN A 7 2.36 -0.66 4.68
N LEU A 8 1.05 -0.91 4.53
CA LEU A 8 0.46 -2.25 4.68
C LEU A 8 0.99 -3.22 3.63
N LEU A 9 1.12 -2.79 2.38
CA LEU A 9 1.72 -3.61 1.32
C LEU A 9 3.18 -3.95 1.64
N GLY A 10 3.98 -2.97 2.08
CA GLY A 10 5.37 -3.20 2.49
C GLY A 10 5.50 -4.10 3.71
N PHE A 11 4.63 -3.90 4.71
CA PHE A 11 4.53 -4.78 5.87
C PHE A 11 4.22 -6.21 5.44
N PHE A 12 3.26 -6.40 4.54
CA PHE A 12 2.92 -7.73 4.03
C PHE A 12 4.11 -8.41 3.35
N LEU A 13 4.92 -7.68 2.56
CA LEU A 13 6.13 -8.25 1.96
C LEU A 13 7.16 -8.71 3.01
N GLY A 14 7.35 -7.92 4.07
CA GLY A 14 8.22 -8.31 5.19
C GLY A 14 7.65 -9.50 5.97
N TRP A 15 6.34 -9.52 6.19
CA TRP A 15 5.62 -10.61 6.85
C TRP A 15 5.71 -11.93 6.07
N MET A 16 5.74 -11.87 4.73
CA MET A 16 6.00 -13.01 3.85
C MET A 16 7.48 -13.45 3.81
N GLY A 17 8.34 -12.91 4.69
CA GLY A 17 9.74 -13.28 4.80
C GLY A 17 10.68 -12.55 3.82
N GLY A 18 10.21 -11.46 3.20
CA GLY A 18 11.04 -10.69 2.28
C GLY A 18 12.16 -9.92 3.00
N PRO A 19 13.43 -10.03 2.56
CA PRO A 19 14.53 -9.30 3.16
C PRO A 19 14.63 -7.86 2.65
N GLY A 20 15.15 -6.97 3.49
CA GLY A 20 15.47 -5.59 3.11
C GLY A 20 14.46 -4.55 3.59
N ARG A 21 14.62 -3.32 3.10
CA ARG A 21 13.84 -2.14 3.50
C ARG A 21 12.79 -1.81 2.44
N GLY A 22 11.56 -1.55 2.89
CA GLY A 22 10.45 -1.20 2.00
C GLY A 22 10.60 0.17 1.35
N ARG A 23 10.30 0.25 0.05
CA ARG A 23 10.18 1.49 -0.72
C ARG A 23 8.92 1.46 -1.56
N ALA A 24 8.08 2.48 -1.42
CA ALA A 24 7.00 2.73 -2.36
C ALA A 24 7.60 3.06 -3.73
N LEU A 25 7.13 2.38 -4.78
CA LEU A 25 7.59 2.56 -6.15
C LEU A 25 6.56 3.33 -7.00
N GLY A 26 5.50 3.81 -6.34
CA GLY A 26 4.41 4.56 -6.95
C GLY A 26 3.09 3.80 -6.97
N VAL A 27 2.15 4.37 -7.70
CA VAL A 27 0.77 3.92 -7.89
C VAL A 27 0.36 4.22 -9.33
N GLY A 28 -0.62 3.50 -9.87
CA GLY A 28 -1.18 3.78 -11.19
C GLY A 28 -2.17 4.93 -11.13
N ASP A 29 -3.38 4.66 -10.66
CA ASP A 29 -4.46 5.66 -10.53
C ASP A 29 -4.85 5.84 -9.06
N VAL A 30 -5.21 7.06 -8.69
CA VAL A 30 -5.68 7.41 -7.34
C VAL A 30 -6.88 8.32 -7.47
N LYS A 31 -7.95 7.99 -6.75
CA LYS A 31 -9.15 8.83 -6.67
C LYS A 31 -9.45 9.20 -5.24
N PHE A 32 -9.76 10.47 -5.03
CA PHE A 32 -10.25 11.02 -3.77
C PHE A 32 -11.68 11.53 -3.97
N SER A 33 -12.66 10.88 -3.34
CA SER A 33 -14.09 11.21 -3.46
C SER A 33 -14.73 11.64 -2.13
N GLY A 34 -13.93 11.73 -1.07
CA GLY A 34 -14.35 12.17 0.25
C GLY A 34 -13.20 12.64 1.12
N GLN A 35 -13.45 12.86 2.40
CA GLN A 35 -12.46 13.32 3.36
C GLN A 35 -12.69 12.66 4.72
N ILE A 36 -11.63 12.65 5.53
CA ILE A 36 -11.68 12.23 6.93
C ILE A 36 -11.68 13.51 7.76
N THR A 37 -12.72 13.71 8.56
CA THR A 37 -12.88 14.85 9.47
C THR A 37 -12.70 14.39 10.92
N PRO A 38 -12.51 15.31 11.88
CA PRO A 38 -12.28 14.95 13.28
C PRO A 38 -13.41 14.16 13.97
N ASP A 39 -14.64 14.22 13.44
CA ASP A 39 -15.82 13.47 13.92
C ASP A 39 -15.86 12.01 13.45
N CYS A 40 -15.06 11.65 12.44
CA CYS A 40 -14.97 10.29 11.94
C CYS A 40 -14.39 9.34 12.99
N ARG A 41 -14.96 8.14 13.12
CA ARG A 41 -14.61 7.22 14.21
C ARG A 41 -13.70 6.07 13.79
N ARG A 42 -13.91 5.52 12.60
CA ARG A 42 -13.16 4.36 12.12
C ARG A 42 -12.75 4.55 10.68
N ILE A 43 -11.44 4.42 10.46
CA ILE A 43 -10.86 4.31 9.12
C ILE A 43 -10.53 2.83 8.89
N ARG A 44 -10.91 2.29 7.74
CA ARG A 44 -10.52 0.95 7.28
C ARG A 44 -9.68 1.09 6.03
N TYR A 45 -8.52 0.46 6.04
CA TYR A 45 -7.65 0.29 4.89
C TYR A 45 -7.80 -1.13 4.37
N ARG A 46 -8.10 -1.28 3.07
CA ARG A 46 -8.13 -2.57 2.37
C ARG A 46 -7.03 -2.56 1.32
N VAL A 47 -6.28 -3.66 1.25
CA VAL A 47 -5.23 -3.89 0.24
C VAL A 47 -5.50 -5.24 -0.39
N ASP A 48 -5.77 -5.23 -1.69
CA ASP A 48 -6.13 -6.40 -2.49
C ASP A 48 -4.94 -6.76 -3.39
N MET A 49 -4.21 -7.82 -3.02
CA MET A 49 -3.00 -8.24 -3.73
C MET A 49 -3.31 -8.67 -5.17
N LYS A 50 -2.67 -8.02 -6.14
CA LYS A 50 -2.77 -8.38 -7.57
C LYS A 50 -1.63 -9.28 -8.02
N ARG A 51 -0.42 -8.98 -7.57
CA ARG A 51 0.78 -9.74 -7.95
C ARG A 51 1.82 -9.69 -6.84
N LEU A 52 2.42 -10.83 -6.56
CA LEU A 52 3.53 -10.97 -5.63
C LEU A 52 4.74 -11.55 -6.37
N ILE A 53 5.88 -10.91 -6.22
CA ILE A 53 7.16 -11.32 -6.81
C ILE A 53 8.13 -11.55 -5.65
N MET A 54 8.59 -12.79 -5.47
CA MET A 54 9.53 -13.20 -4.41
C MET A 54 10.71 -13.92 -5.03
N ARG A 55 11.60 -13.17 -5.68
CA ARG A 55 12.84 -13.69 -6.29
C ARG A 55 14.02 -12.87 -5.80
N ARG A 56 14.94 -12.50 -6.70
CA ARG A 56 16.04 -11.56 -6.39
C ARG A 56 15.53 -10.19 -5.94
N LEU A 57 14.35 -9.78 -6.39
CA LEU A 57 13.61 -8.61 -5.91
C LEU A 57 12.31 -9.10 -5.29
N TYR A 58 12.02 -8.62 -4.08
CA TYR A 58 10.72 -8.79 -3.43
C TYR A 58 9.86 -7.57 -3.76
N MET A 59 8.74 -7.77 -4.47
CA MET A 59 7.84 -6.70 -4.87
C MET A 59 6.38 -7.15 -4.80
N GLY A 60 5.54 -6.26 -4.28
CA GLY A 60 4.09 -6.40 -4.27
C GLY A 60 3.44 -5.39 -5.20
N ILE A 61 2.40 -5.84 -5.90
CA ILE A 61 1.46 -4.99 -6.64
C ILE A 61 0.06 -5.27 -6.08
N ALA A 62 -0.66 -4.22 -5.71
CA ALA A 62 -1.99 -4.33 -5.13
C ALA A 62 -2.90 -3.19 -5.59
N ASP A 63 -4.21 -3.40 -5.47
CA ASP A 63 -5.15 -2.28 -5.37
C ASP A 63 -5.42 -2.00 -3.91
N GLY A 64 -5.93 -0.82 -3.60
CA GLY A 64 -6.32 -0.47 -2.25
C GLY A 64 -7.50 0.48 -2.19
N ALA A 65 -8.18 0.45 -1.06
CA ALA A 65 -9.30 1.30 -0.76
C ALA A 65 -9.20 1.82 0.68
N VAL A 66 -9.69 3.04 0.89
CA VAL A 66 -9.83 3.62 2.22
C VAL A 66 -11.30 3.93 2.44
N GLU A 67 -11.84 3.40 3.52
CA GLU A 67 -13.20 3.63 3.97
C GLU A 67 -13.19 4.41 5.28
N VAL A 68 -14.12 5.33 5.45
CA VAL A 68 -14.39 6.01 6.71
C VAL A 68 -15.82 5.72 7.15
N ASP A 69 -15.98 5.19 8.36
CA ASP A 69 -17.28 4.81 8.94
C ASP A 69 -18.17 3.99 7.99
N GLY A 70 -17.55 3.11 7.20
CA GLY A 70 -18.22 2.21 6.25
C GLY A 70 -18.42 2.75 4.84
N ARG A 71 -18.01 4.00 4.56
CA ARG A 71 -18.07 4.60 3.22
C ARG A 71 -16.69 4.66 2.58
N GLU A 72 -16.54 4.12 1.38
CA GLU A 72 -15.32 4.26 0.59
C GLU A 72 -15.12 5.72 0.14
N ILE A 73 -13.92 6.24 0.39
CA ILE A 73 -13.56 7.63 0.09
C ILE A 73 -12.32 7.74 -0.79
N TYR A 74 -11.40 6.76 -0.73
CA TYR A 74 -10.20 6.72 -1.56
C TYR A 74 -10.08 5.37 -2.26
N THR A 75 -9.62 5.38 -3.50
CA THR A 75 -9.18 4.18 -4.23
C THR A 75 -7.81 4.40 -4.81
N ALA A 76 -7.02 3.32 -4.86
CA ALA A 76 -5.69 3.28 -5.45
C ALA A 76 -5.57 2.01 -6.30
N ALA A 77 -5.31 2.17 -7.60
CA ALA A 77 -5.08 1.07 -8.50
C ALA A 77 -3.59 0.91 -8.78
N GLY A 78 -3.06 -0.31 -8.65
CA GLY A 78 -1.67 -0.62 -8.99
C GLY A 78 -0.63 0.04 -8.05
N LEU A 79 -0.89 0.05 -6.75
CA LEU A 79 0.11 0.31 -5.72
C LEU A 79 1.30 -0.63 -5.90
N ARG A 80 2.52 -0.10 -5.80
CA ARG A 80 3.76 -0.88 -5.92
C ARG A 80 4.68 -0.60 -4.74
N VAL A 81 5.16 -1.67 -4.09
CA VAL A 81 6.20 -1.61 -3.06
C VAL A 81 7.24 -2.67 -3.35
N GLY A 82 8.53 -2.31 -3.23
CA GLY A 82 9.65 -3.24 -3.28
C GLY A 82 10.41 -3.28 -1.95
N LEU A 83 11.06 -4.40 -1.66
CA LEU A 83 12.05 -4.52 -0.59
C LEU A 83 13.46 -4.55 -1.18
N PHE A 84 14.37 -3.77 -0.59
CA PHE A 84 15.73 -3.61 -1.07
C PHE A 84 16.74 -3.83 0.06
N THR A 85 17.73 -4.69 -0.14
CA THR A 85 18.78 -5.00 0.85
C THR A 85 19.87 -3.92 0.92
N SER A 86 20.06 -3.15 -0.15
CA SER A 86 20.80 -1.89 -0.16
C SER A 86 19.92 -0.80 -0.76
N THR A 87 19.99 0.40 -0.18
CA THR A 87 19.26 1.59 -0.64
C THR A 87 20.21 2.68 -1.13
N GLU A 88 21.47 2.36 -1.42
CA GLU A 88 22.50 3.32 -1.85
C GLU A 88 22.23 3.92 -3.24
N ASN A 89 21.45 3.23 -4.07
CA ASN A 89 21.10 3.64 -5.43
C ASN A 89 19.63 4.10 -5.57
N PHE A 90 19.01 4.51 -4.46
CA PHE A 90 17.66 5.06 -4.42
C PHE A 90 17.68 6.57 -4.22
#